data_AF-A0A2D6WTP4-F1
#
_entry.id   AF-A0A2D6WTP4-F1
#
_cell.length_a   1.000
_cell.length_b   1.000
_cell.length_c   1.000
_cell.angle_alpha   90.00
_cell.angle_beta   90.00
_cell.angle_gamma   90.00
#
_symmetry.space_group_name_H-M   'P 1'
#
loop_
_entity.id
_entity.type
_entity.pdbx_description
1 polymer ?
#
loop_
_entity_poly.entity_id
_entity_poly.type
_entity_poly.pdbx_seq_one_letter_code
_entity_poly.pdbx_strand_id
1 'polypeptide(L)'
;MKVSWRTLGTVLLEDEILDKAFSRAKKAADRVDDSDRVFRVRKQMTRMVQTAADIIATEFQELVAAWPSLDQSPLFDVAMIDACVGCDEYRKNLATLQWASKQVLRIASQNAKKIIRTGRTDLMHDARREAYGRISSVMRQVGPSLTWLSEARETLKRLPKVDPVSPCIVVCGAPNVGKSAFISALSTGKMEVNHYPFTTKQIHVGHFVHRRLQYQMVDTPGLLDRPMEERNHIEMQAIAALENIGSLVLFLVDESESCGTPYEEQMNLLEEVRNLLPETELMMVSSKADLLQPLPPMWDEVRAEEEAWREEGSEGEPLLPLLMDGEGRVCLSATENVGLDAMRLEIVRKVKAARPNNPMELPEGWYRQDV
;
A
#
# COMPACT_ATOMS: atom_id res chain seq x y z
N MET A 1 3.23 9.86 12.84
CA MET A 1 3.71 9.99 11.45
C MET A 1 3.31 8.70 10.75
N LYS A 2 2.41 8.74 9.74
CA LYS A 2 1.99 7.51 9.02
C LYS A 2 3.22 6.98 8.27
N VAL A 3 3.89 5.99 8.83
CA VAL A 3 5.01 5.30 8.17
C VAL A 3 4.45 4.56 6.97
N SER A 4 4.94 4.89 5.77
CA SER A 4 4.53 4.22 4.54
C SER A 4 5.56 3.15 4.18
N TRP A 5 5.11 1.93 3.87
CA TRP A 5 5.99 0.86 3.40
C TRP A 5 6.72 1.20 2.08
N ARG A 6 6.25 2.19 1.32
CA ARG A 6 6.95 2.68 0.11
C ARG A 6 8.20 3.51 0.44
N THR A 7 8.28 4.10 1.63
CA THR A 7 9.43 4.92 2.09
C THR A 7 10.51 4.09 2.79
N LEU A 8 10.38 2.76 2.81
CA LEU A 8 11.36 1.89 3.44
C LEU A 8 12.75 2.11 2.82
N GLY A 9 13.71 2.42 3.69
CA GLY A 9 15.11 2.52 3.34
C GLY A 9 15.68 1.19 2.86
N THR A 10 16.85 1.23 2.22
CA THR A 10 17.55 0.01 1.80
C THR A 10 17.96 -0.80 3.03
N VAL A 11 17.72 -2.11 2.98
CA VAL A 11 18.12 -3.05 4.03
C VAL A 11 19.55 -3.49 3.73
N LEU A 12 20.48 -3.23 4.66
CA LEU A 12 21.85 -3.73 4.53
C LEU A 12 21.88 -5.24 4.82
N LEU A 13 22.71 -5.96 4.08
CA LEU A 13 22.92 -7.40 4.26
C LEU A 13 23.92 -7.69 5.38
N GLU A 14 24.02 -8.97 5.75
CA GLU A 14 24.86 -9.44 6.86
C GLU A 14 26.30 -8.90 6.80
N ASP A 15 26.98 -9.12 5.67
CA ASP A 15 28.38 -8.75 5.48
C ASP A 15 28.58 -7.24 5.53
N GLU A 16 27.66 -6.48 4.93
CA GLU A 16 27.71 -5.01 4.90
C GLU A 16 27.59 -4.42 6.31
N ILE A 17 26.69 -4.98 7.14
CA ILE A 17 26.51 -4.56 8.53
C ILE A 17 27.74 -4.91 9.36
N LEU A 18 28.27 -6.12 9.21
CA LEU A 18 29.47 -6.57 9.92
C LEU A 18 30.69 -5.71 9.57
N ASP A 19 30.90 -5.44 8.28
CA ASP A 19 32.00 -4.60 7.80
C ASP A 19 31.88 -3.16 8.30
N LYS A 20 30.68 -2.57 8.21
CA LYS A 20 30.39 -1.22 8.73
C LYS A 20 30.69 -1.14 10.22
N ALA A 21 30.21 -2.12 11.00
CA ALA A 21 30.37 -2.15 12.45
C ALA A 21 31.84 -2.34 12.86
N PHE A 22 32.53 -3.34 12.31
CA PHE A 22 33.91 -3.65 12.68
C PHE A 22 34.90 -2.60 12.19
N SER A 23 34.71 -2.02 11.00
CA SER A 23 35.53 -0.92 10.49
C SER A 23 35.41 0.33 11.36
N ARG A 24 34.19 0.73 11.73
CA ARG A 24 33.96 1.88 12.62
C ARG A 24 34.48 1.62 14.04
N ALA A 25 34.31 0.41 14.56
CA ALA A 25 34.82 0.00 15.85
C ALA A 25 36.36 0.06 15.92
N LYS A 26 37.05 -0.39 14.86
CA LYS A 26 38.52 -0.27 14.74
C LYS A 26 38.95 1.19 14.78
N LYS A 27 38.36 2.05 13.93
CA LYS A 27 38.66 3.49 13.92
C LYS A 27 38.40 4.16 15.28
N ALA A 28 37.37 3.75 16.00
CA ALA A 28 37.05 4.27 17.33
C ALA A 28 38.09 3.85 18.38
N ALA A 29 38.64 2.64 18.26
CA ALA A 29 39.69 2.15 19.14
C ALA A 29 41.05 2.79 18.84
N ASP A 30 41.39 3.03 17.58
CA ASP A 30 42.66 3.68 17.19
C ASP A 30 42.79 5.10 17.75
N ARG A 31 41.67 5.77 18.06
CA ARG A 31 41.62 7.10 18.69
C ARG A 31 41.81 7.10 20.21
N VAL A 32 41.89 5.93 20.82
CA VAL A 32 42.07 5.81 22.28
C VAL A 32 43.52 6.14 22.62
N ASP A 33 43.70 7.17 23.44
CA ASP A 33 44.98 7.56 24.00
C ASP A 33 45.04 7.29 25.51
N ASP A 34 46.16 6.74 25.97
CA ASP A 34 46.46 6.48 27.38
C ASP A 34 47.96 6.21 27.55
N SER A 35 48.59 6.80 28.58
CA SER A 35 50.02 6.62 28.83
C SER A 35 50.39 5.18 29.20
N ASP A 36 49.52 4.47 29.92
CA ASP A 36 49.78 3.10 30.35
C ASP A 36 49.32 2.10 29.30
N ARG A 37 50.21 1.19 28.91
CA ARG A 37 49.94 0.18 27.86
C ARG A 37 48.75 -0.72 28.20
N VAL A 38 48.63 -1.18 29.44
CA VAL A 38 47.56 -2.10 29.86
C VAL A 38 46.22 -1.36 29.87
N PHE A 39 46.18 -0.13 30.39
CA PHE A 39 44.96 0.69 30.35
C PHE A 39 44.57 1.06 28.93
N ARG A 40 45.54 1.40 28.05
CA ARG A 40 45.30 1.65 26.63
C ARG A 40 44.66 0.45 25.94
N VAL A 41 45.27 -0.74 26.06
CA VAL A 41 44.75 -1.97 25.43
C VAL A 41 43.35 -2.30 25.99
N ARG A 42 43.13 -2.16 27.30
CA ARG A 42 41.81 -2.36 27.92
C ARG A 42 40.76 -1.43 27.31
N LYS A 43 41.05 -0.13 27.24
CA LYS A 43 40.15 0.87 26.64
C LYS A 43 39.90 0.59 25.17
N GLN A 44 40.95 0.26 24.39
CA GLN A 44 40.85 -0.10 22.98
C GLN A 44 39.94 -1.31 22.76
N MET A 45 40.20 -2.43 23.42
CA MET A 45 39.41 -3.66 23.25
C MET A 45 37.96 -3.48 23.70
N THR A 46 37.74 -2.76 24.80
CA THR A 46 36.39 -2.43 25.28
C THR A 46 35.64 -1.58 24.26
N ARG A 47 36.31 -0.53 23.74
CA ARG A 47 35.74 0.36 22.72
C ARG A 47 35.40 -0.39 21.43
N MET A 48 36.26 -1.30 20.97
CA MET A 48 35.98 -2.13 19.80
C MET A 48 34.68 -2.93 19.96
N VAL A 49 34.56 -3.66 21.07
CA VAL A 49 33.41 -4.54 21.31
C VAL A 49 32.10 -3.75 21.49
N GLN A 50 32.12 -2.67 22.29
CA GLN A 50 30.93 -1.84 22.51
C GLN A 50 30.51 -1.12 21.23
N THR A 51 31.44 -0.43 20.56
CA THR A 51 31.11 0.33 19.34
C THR A 51 30.54 -0.57 18.24
N ALA A 52 31.10 -1.77 18.05
CA ALA A 52 30.56 -2.71 17.06
C ALA A 52 29.12 -3.12 17.40
N ALA A 53 28.85 -3.49 18.66
CA ALA A 53 27.52 -3.90 19.07
C ALA A 53 26.51 -2.75 19.04
N ASP A 54 26.91 -1.54 19.44
CA ASP A 54 26.05 -0.35 19.41
C ASP A 54 25.63 -0.01 17.98
N ILE A 55 26.55 -0.08 17.02
CA ILE A 55 26.24 0.15 15.60
C ILE A 55 25.23 -0.87 15.08
N ILE A 56 25.48 -2.16 15.30
CA ILE A 56 24.57 -3.23 14.84
C ILE A 56 23.19 -3.08 15.50
N ALA A 57 23.17 -2.85 16.81
CA ALA A 57 21.94 -2.71 17.57
C ALA A 57 21.10 -1.51 17.11
N THR A 58 21.77 -0.38 16.83
CA THR A 58 21.14 0.84 16.31
C THR A 58 20.58 0.60 14.91
N GLU A 59 21.36 0.00 14.00
CA GLU A 59 20.90 -0.30 12.63
C GLU A 59 19.63 -1.16 12.64
N PHE A 60 19.59 -2.19 13.48
CA PHE A 60 18.41 -3.06 13.60
C PHE A 60 17.22 -2.36 14.24
N GLN A 61 17.44 -1.50 15.23
CA GLN A 61 16.35 -0.75 15.87
C GLN A 61 15.75 0.29 14.92
N GLU A 62 16.60 1.03 14.21
CA GLU A 62 16.19 2.00 13.20
C GLU A 62 15.46 1.32 12.05
N LEU A 63 15.99 0.18 11.58
CA LEU A 63 15.33 -0.63 10.56
C LEU A 63 13.95 -1.06 11.05
N VAL A 64 13.83 -1.70 12.21
CA VAL A 64 12.51 -2.15 12.71
C VAL A 64 11.55 -0.98 12.92
N ALA A 65 12.03 0.17 13.40
CA ALA A 65 11.21 1.36 13.60
C ALA A 65 10.73 1.99 12.27
N ALA A 66 11.48 1.82 11.19
CA ALA A 66 11.09 2.28 9.86
C ALA A 66 9.97 1.43 9.22
N TRP A 67 9.74 0.21 9.71
CA TRP A 67 8.67 -0.65 9.21
C TRP A 67 7.33 -0.36 9.93
N PRO A 68 6.22 -0.19 9.19
CA PRO A 68 4.94 0.18 9.80
C PRO A 68 4.36 -0.94 10.67
N SER A 69 3.74 -0.56 11.80
CA SER A 69 3.03 -1.52 12.64
C SER A 69 1.75 -1.98 11.95
N LEU A 70 1.64 -3.30 11.71
CA LEU A 70 0.43 -3.90 11.15
C LEU A 70 -0.81 -3.67 12.03
N ASP A 71 -0.64 -3.55 13.34
CA ASP A 71 -1.75 -3.35 14.29
C ASP A 71 -2.36 -1.93 14.21
N GLN A 72 -1.62 -0.98 13.65
CA GLN A 72 -2.05 0.42 13.48
C GLN A 72 -2.33 0.77 12.01
N SER A 73 -2.11 -0.18 11.10
CA SER A 73 -2.35 0.01 9.67
C SER A 73 -3.84 -0.19 9.34
N PRO A 74 -4.35 0.53 8.33
CA PRO A 74 -5.66 0.26 7.76
C PRO A 74 -5.82 -1.22 7.36
N LEU A 75 -7.04 -1.76 7.51
CA LEU A 75 -7.33 -3.17 7.21
C LEU A 75 -6.94 -3.57 5.79
N PHE A 76 -7.16 -2.69 4.82
CA PHE A 76 -6.74 -2.93 3.45
C PHE A 76 -5.23 -3.11 3.31
N ASP A 77 -4.45 -2.22 3.93
CA ASP A 77 -2.99 -2.29 3.85
C ASP A 77 -2.47 -3.58 4.50
N VAL A 78 -3.07 -3.98 5.62
CA VAL A 78 -2.76 -5.26 6.29
C VAL A 78 -3.07 -6.43 5.37
N ALA A 79 -4.26 -6.45 4.75
CA ALA A 79 -4.64 -7.49 3.81
C ALA A 79 -3.70 -7.55 2.60
N MET A 80 -3.28 -6.40 2.05
CA MET A 80 -2.32 -6.35 0.94
C MET A 80 -0.93 -6.84 1.36
N ILE A 81 -0.48 -6.52 2.58
CA ILE A 81 0.80 -7.00 3.11
C ILE A 81 0.74 -8.51 3.35
N ASP A 82 -0.32 -9.01 3.96
CA ASP A 82 -0.54 -10.45 4.18
C ASP A 82 -0.53 -11.21 2.85
N ALA A 83 -1.26 -10.67 1.89
CA ALA A 83 -1.35 -11.17 0.54
C ALA A 83 0.02 -11.24 -0.16
N CYS A 84 0.84 -10.19 -0.08
CA CYS A 84 2.12 -10.15 -0.80
C CYS A 84 3.28 -10.88 -0.12
N VAL A 85 3.40 -10.74 1.20
CA VAL A 85 4.58 -11.20 1.94
C VAL A 85 4.24 -12.02 3.18
N GLY A 86 2.97 -12.08 3.59
CA GLY A 86 2.52 -12.76 4.79
C GLY A 86 2.78 -11.95 6.06
N CYS A 87 1.73 -11.69 6.84
CA CYS A 87 1.83 -10.94 8.10
C CYS A 87 2.66 -11.68 9.16
N ASP A 88 2.61 -13.01 9.18
CA ASP A 88 3.37 -13.82 10.15
C ASP A 88 4.88 -13.76 9.89
N GLU A 89 5.30 -13.96 8.63
CA GLU A 89 6.71 -13.84 8.25
C GLU A 89 7.20 -12.40 8.43
N TYR A 90 6.36 -11.39 8.13
CA TYR A 90 6.64 -9.99 8.43
C TYR A 90 6.98 -9.78 9.91
N ARG A 91 6.10 -10.21 10.82
CA ARG A 91 6.30 -10.04 12.27
C ARG A 91 7.51 -10.82 12.77
N LYS A 92 7.66 -12.08 12.34
CA LYS A 92 8.74 -12.98 12.73
C LYS A 92 10.12 -12.43 12.35
N ASN A 93 10.28 -11.92 11.12
CA ASN A 93 11.56 -11.37 10.66
C ASN A 93 11.92 -10.09 11.43
N LEU A 94 10.97 -9.17 11.64
CA LEU A 94 11.22 -7.97 12.47
C LEU A 94 11.52 -8.32 13.94
N ALA A 95 10.83 -9.30 14.52
CA ALA A 95 11.08 -9.77 15.89
C ALA A 95 12.48 -10.39 16.02
N THR A 96 12.95 -11.11 14.99
CA THR A 96 14.30 -11.67 14.92
C THR A 96 15.37 -10.57 15.00
N LEU A 97 15.18 -9.46 14.29
CA LEU A 97 16.08 -8.30 14.35
C LEU A 97 16.09 -7.64 15.75
N GLN A 98 14.92 -7.47 16.37
CA GLN A 98 14.82 -6.93 17.74
C GLN A 98 15.52 -7.83 18.76
N TRP A 99 15.35 -9.15 18.65
CA TRP A 99 16.07 -10.12 19.46
C TRP A 99 17.57 -9.99 19.26
N ALA A 100 18.03 -9.93 18.01
CA ALA A 100 19.44 -9.84 17.66
C ALA A 100 20.09 -8.58 18.24
N SER A 101 19.43 -7.43 18.12
CA SER A 101 19.85 -6.15 18.73
C SER A 101 20.11 -6.31 20.23
N LYS A 102 19.19 -6.93 20.97
CA LYS A 102 19.37 -7.21 22.41
C LYS A 102 20.51 -8.21 22.67
N GLN A 103 20.68 -9.21 21.81
CA GLN A 103 21.73 -10.22 21.96
C GLN A 103 23.13 -9.65 21.78
N VAL A 104 23.38 -8.85 20.74
CA VAL A 104 24.71 -8.27 20.50
C VAL A 104 25.14 -7.33 21.63
N LEU A 105 24.22 -6.50 22.14
CA LEU A 105 24.48 -5.63 23.30
C LEU A 105 24.80 -6.44 24.57
N ARG A 106 24.10 -7.56 24.78
CA ARG A 106 24.36 -8.47 25.90
C ARG A 106 25.73 -9.13 25.80
N ILE A 107 26.10 -9.62 24.61
CA ILE A 107 27.43 -10.21 24.34
C ILE A 107 28.53 -9.18 24.59
N ALA A 108 28.35 -7.94 24.11
CA ALA A 108 29.30 -6.87 24.29
C ALA A 108 29.49 -6.51 25.76
N SER A 109 28.40 -6.35 26.51
CA SER A 109 28.43 -6.05 27.94
C SER A 109 29.14 -7.13 28.76
N GLN A 110 28.88 -8.41 28.45
CA GLN A 110 29.54 -9.54 29.11
C GLN A 110 31.06 -9.55 28.87
N ASN A 111 31.48 -9.37 27.61
CA ASN A 111 32.90 -9.41 27.26
C ASN A 111 33.66 -8.16 27.68
N ALA A 112 33.02 -6.99 27.66
CA ALA A 112 33.57 -5.77 28.24
C ALA A 112 33.91 -5.95 29.73
N LYS A 113 33.02 -6.59 30.51
CA LYS A 113 33.32 -6.93 31.92
C LYS A 113 34.51 -7.87 32.07
N LYS A 114 34.67 -8.86 31.18
CA LYS A 114 35.86 -9.75 31.18
C LYS A 114 37.15 -8.96 30.92
N ILE A 115 37.13 -8.06 29.93
CA ILE A 115 38.26 -7.20 29.54
C ILE A 115 38.67 -6.27 30.70
N ILE A 116 37.69 -5.64 31.36
CA ILE A 116 37.93 -4.69 32.45
C ILE A 116 38.54 -5.37 33.68
N ARG A 117 38.09 -6.59 34.01
CA ARG A 117 38.53 -7.33 35.21
C ARG A 117 39.93 -7.93 35.11
N THR A 118 40.48 -8.08 33.91
CA THR A 118 41.82 -8.66 33.73
C THR A 118 42.90 -7.57 33.69
N GLY A 119 44.10 -7.91 34.18
CA GLY A 119 45.33 -7.14 33.98
C GLY A 119 46.18 -7.66 32.82
N ARG A 120 45.81 -8.80 32.24
CA ARG A 120 46.56 -9.51 31.21
C ARG A 120 46.05 -9.17 29.81
N THR A 121 46.92 -8.62 28.96
CA THR A 121 46.56 -8.13 27.62
C THR A 121 46.15 -9.25 26.66
N ASP A 122 46.76 -10.42 26.77
CA ASP A 122 46.41 -11.64 26.03
C ASP A 122 44.94 -12.02 26.27
N LEU A 123 44.52 -12.06 27.53
CA LEU A 123 43.13 -12.36 27.90
C LEU A 123 42.14 -11.28 27.41
N MET A 124 42.58 -10.02 27.28
CA MET A 124 41.75 -8.96 26.70
C MET A 124 41.50 -9.19 25.19
N HIS A 125 42.54 -9.61 24.46
CA HIS A 125 42.42 -9.96 23.04
C HIS A 125 41.56 -11.21 22.83
N ASP A 126 41.70 -12.22 23.69
CA ASP A 126 40.84 -13.42 23.66
C ASP A 126 39.37 -13.06 23.89
N ALA A 127 39.05 -12.26 24.91
CA ALA A 127 37.68 -11.82 25.19
C ALA A 127 37.09 -10.98 24.04
N ARG A 128 37.90 -10.13 23.38
CA ARG A 128 37.47 -9.42 22.17
C ARG A 128 37.20 -10.38 21.01
N ARG A 129 38.07 -11.38 20.80
CA ARG A 129 37.88 -12.42 19.76
C ARG A 129 36.62 -13.25 20.01
N GLU A 130 36.38 -13.65 21.26
CA GLU A 130 35.15 -14.32 21.66
C GLU A 130 33.92 -13.47 21.35
N ALA A 131 33.92 -12.18 21.73
CA ALA A 131 32.81 -11.29 21.47
C ALA A 131 32.49 -11.17 19.98
N TYR A 132 33.52 -10.94 19.15
CA TYR A 132 33.36 -10.81 17.70
C TYR A 132 32.84 -12.10 17.08
N GLY A 133 33.39 -13.25 17.45
CA GLY A 133 32.90 -14.54 16.95
C GLY A 133 31.44 -14.81 17.32
N ARG A 134 31.03 -14.46 18.54
CA ARG A 134 29.64 -14.58 18.99
C ARG A 134 28.71 -13.60 18.27
N ILE A 135 29.13 -12.35 18.06
CA ILE A 135 28.38 -11.36 17.29
C ILE A 135 28.20 -11.83 15.85
N SER A 136 29.25 -12.28 15.17
CA SER A 136 29.16 -12.84 13.82
C SER A 136 28.29 -14.09 13.77
N SER A 137 28.25 -14.90 14.84
CA SER A 137 27.31 -16.01 14.92
C SER A 137 25.85 -15.57 15.02
N VAL A 138 25.55 -14.48 15.74
CA VAL A 138 24.20 -13.90 15.78
C VAL A 138 23.84 -13.33 14.41
N MET A 139 24.76 -12.62 13.77
CA MET A 139 24.54 -12.05 12.43
C MET A 139 24.21 -13.13 11.39
N ARG A 140 24.94 -14.26 11.38
CA ARG A 140 24.61 -15.42 10.52
C ARG A 140 23.22 -15.99 10.72
N GLN A 141 22.67 -15.92 11.94
CA GLN A 141 21.30 -16.38 12.22
C GLN A 141 20.25 -15.39 11.69
N VAL A 142 20.60 -14.12 11.60
CA VAL A 142 19.69 -13.02 11.18
C VAL A 142 19.81 -12.76 9.68
N GLY A 143 20.89 -13.19 9.03
CA GLY A 143 21.12 -13.06 7.58
C GLY A 143 19.90 -13.40 6.73
N PRO A 144 19.24 -14.56 6.92
CA PRO A 144 18.03 -14.91 6.17
C PRO A 144 16.89 -13.89 6.34
N SER A 145 16.70 -13.34 7.54
CA SER A 145 15.69 -12.31 7.80
C SER A 145 16.03 -10.98 7.13
N LEU A 146 17.30 -10.61 7.03
CA LEU A 146 17.72 -9.40 6.29
C LEU A 146 17.47 -9.53 4.80
N THR A 147 17.81 -10.70 4.22
CA THR A 147 17.52 -11.01 2.81
C THR A 147 16.02 -10.97 2.54
N TRP A 148 15.23 -11.62 3.39
CA TRP A 148 13.78 -11.62 3.27
C TRP A 148 13.19 -10.20 3.36
N LEU A 149 13.64 -9.38 4.32
CA LEU A 149 13.18 -7.99 4.45
C LEU A 149 13.56 -7.14 3.23
N SER A 150 14.72 -7.39 2.63
CA SER A 150 15.15 -6.73 1.40
C SER A 150 14.24 -7.08 0.21
N GLU A 151 13.92 -8.37 0.04
CA GLU A 151 13.02 -8.85 -1.02
C GLU A 151 11.59 -8.36 -0.80
N ALA A 152 11.06 -8.52 0.42
CA ALA A 152 9.73 -8.08 0.81
C ALA A 152 9.54 -6.58 0.55
N ARG A 153 10.55 -5.75 0.86
CA ARG A 153 10.54 -4.32 0.56
C ARG A 153 10.32 -4.04 -0.93
N GLU A 154 11.01 -4.75 -1.83
CA GLU A 154 10.87 -4.51 -3.28
C GLU A 154 9.49 -4.89 -3.80
N THR A 155 8.87 -5.90 -3.20
CA THR A 155 7.46 -6.26 -3.46
C THR A 155 6.52 -5.16 -2.95
N LEU A 156 6.66 -4.77 -1.68
CA LEU A 156 5.76 -3.81 -1.02
C LEU A 156 5.80 -2.42 -1.68
N LYS A 157 6.94 -1.99 -2.22
CA LYS A 157 7.05 -0.71 -2.95
C LYS A 157 6.11 -0.60 -4.15
N ARG A 158 5.69 -1.73 -4.73
CA ARG A 158 4.86 -1.78 -5.94
C ARG A 158 3.35 -1.82 -5.65
N LEU A 159 2.98 -2.06 -4.40
CA LEU A 159 1.57 -2.10 -3.96
C LEU A 159 0.90 -0.75 -4.15
N PRO A 160 -0.39 -0.70 -4.59
CA PRO A 160 -1.10 0.55 -4.82
C PRO A 160 -1.18 1.42 -3.56
N LYS A 161 -1.22 2.74 -3.78
CA LYS A 161 -1.51 3.69 -2.71
C LYS A 161 -2.99 4.06 -2.82
N VAL A 162 -3.77 3.58 -1.87
CA VAL A 162 -5.16 3.98 -1.70
C VAL A 162 -5.22 4.80 -0.41
N ASP A 163 -5.76 6.01 -0.48
CA ASP A 163 -5.98 6.82 0.71
C ASP A 163 -7.31 6.41 1.35
N PRO A 164 -7.31 5.84 2.56
CA PRO A 164 -8.54 5.39 3.21
C PRO A 164 -9.50 6.54 3.57
N VAL A 165 -9.04 7.79 3.55
CA VAL A 165 -9.89 8.96 3.86
C VAL A 165 -10.63 9.46 2.60
N SER A 166 -9.98 9.32 1.45
CA SER A 166 -10.52 9.75 0.16
C SER A 166 -11.57 8.76 -0.33
N PRO A 167 -12.73 9.20 -0.84
CA PRO A 167 -13.74 8.28 -1.33
C PRO A 167 -13.19 7.42 -2.47
N CYS A 168 -13.43 6.12 -2.36
CA CYS A 168 -12.95 5.12 -3.32
C CYS A 168 -14.10 4.50 -4.09
N ILE A 169 -13.99 4.57 -5.40
CA ILE A 169 -14.90 3.94 -6.34
C ILE A 169 -14.20 2.70 -6.88
N VAL A 170 -14.78 1.54 -6.60
CA VAL A 170 -14.29 0.27 -7.11
C VAL A 170 -14.97 0.01 -8.44
N VAL A 171 -14.20 -0.17 -9.51
CA VAL A 171 -14.71 -0.34 -10.87
C VAL A 171 -14.55 -1.80 -11.28
N CYS A 172 -15.67 -2.49 -11.44
CA CYS A 172 -15.76 -3.94 -11.68
C CYS A 172 -16.55 -4.25 -12.96
N GLY A 173 -16.53 -5.52 -13.38
CA GLY A 173 -17.18 -5.98 -14.60
C GLY A 173 -16.30 -6.96 -15.37
N ALA A 174 -16.86 -7.59 -16.40
CA ALA A 174 -16.15 -8.59 -17.21
C ALA A 174 -14.89 -8.02 -17.89
N PRO A 175 -13.97 -8.86 -18.39
CA PRO A 175 -12.78 -8.39 -19.12
C PRO A 175 -13.22 -7.59 -20.36
N ASN A 176 -12.45 -6.56 -20.74
CA ASN A 176 -12.69 -5.76 -21.96
C ASN A 176 -14.05 -5.01 -22.07
N VAL A 177 -14.83 -4.91 -20.99
CA VAL A 177 -16.05 -4.07 -20.96
C VAL A 177 -15.75 -2.56 -21.02
N GLY A 178 -14.50 -2.16 -20.79
CA GLY A 178 -14.09 -0.75 -20.89
C GLY A 178 -13.77 -0.08 -19.55
N LYS A 179 -13.58 -0.85 -18.46
CA LYS A 179 -13.20 -0.35 -17.12
C LYS A 179 -12.04 0.66 -17.16
N SER A 180 -10.90 0.28 -17.74
CA SER A 180 -9.73 1.16 -17.79
C SER A 180 -9.96 2.40 -18.68
N ALA A 181 -10.74 2.28 -19.75
CA ALA A 181 -11.11 3.41 -20.60
C ALA A 181 -12.00 4.42 -19.84
N PHE A 182 -12.99 3.92 -19.09
CA PHE A 182 -13.84 4.72 -18.22
C PHE A 182 -13.03 5.45 -17.14
N ILE A 183 -12.14 4.74 -16.43
CA ILE A 183 -11.26 5.35 -15.41
C ILE A 183 -10.36 6.42 -16.05
N SER A 184 -9.80 6.14 -17.23
CA SER A 184 -8.95 7.08 -17.96
C SER A 184 -9.70 8.34 -18.35
N ALA A 185 -10.95 8.20 -18.83
CA ALA A 185 -11.74 9.33 -19.29
C ALA A 185 -12.22 10.21 -18.13
N LEU A 186 -12.50 9.61 -16.96
CA LEU A 186 -12.89 10.36 -15.76
C LEU A 186 -11.73 10.97 -14.98
N SER A 187 -10.52 10.40 -15.10
CA SER A 187 -9.33 10.86 -14.38
C SER A 187 -8.83 12.21 -14.92
N THR A 188 -8.53 13.15 -14.02
CA THR A 188 -8.01 14.48 -14.39
C THR A 188 -6.50 14.47 -14.65
N GLY A 189 -5.81 13.37 -14.32
CA GLY A 189 -4.36 13.23 -14.44
C GLY A 189 -3.93 11.86 -14.96
N LYS A 190 -2.60 11.65 -15.01
CA LYS A 190 -2.03 10.35 -15.38
C LYS A 190 -2.43 9.29 -14.36
N MET A 191 -3.01 8.20 -14.85
CA MET A 191 -3.34 7.03 -14.03
C MET A 191 -2.08 6.44 -13.42
N GLU A 192 -2.15 6.05 -12.15
CA GLU A 192 -1.09 5.29 -11.51
C GLU A 192 -1.25 3.81 -11.86
N VAL A 193 -0.18 3.22 -12.39
CA VAL A 193 -0.12 1.80 -12.72
C VAL A 193 0.55 1.09 -11.55
N ASN A 194 -0.22 0.31 -10.79
CA ASN A 194 0.23 -0.36 -9.58
C ASN A 194 0.07 -1.89 -9.72
N HIS A 195 0.84 -2.64 -8.93
CA HIS A 195 0.69 -4.09 -8.86
C HIS A 195 -0.22 -4.46 -7.71
N TYR A 196 -1.24 -5.25 -7.98
CA TYR A 196 -2.02 -5.88 -6.93
C TYR A 196 -1.49 -7.30 -6.70
N PRO A 197 -1.49 -7.78 -5.45
CA PRO A 197 -1.17 -9.16 -5.19
C PRO A 197 -2.05 -10.10 -6.04
N PHE A 198 -1.47 -11.17 -6.59
CA PHE A 198 -2.17 -12.23 -7.35
C PHE A 198 -2.74 -11.85 -8.71
N THR A 199 -2.71 -10.58 -9.09
CA THR A 199 -3.02 -10.20 -10.46
C THR A 199 -1.75 -10.21 -11.30
N THR A 200 -1.74 -10.97 -12.40
CA THR A 200 -0.71 -10.80 -13.44
C THR A 200 -0.89 -9.46 -14.17
N LYS A 201 -2.10 -8.90 -14.09
CA LYS A 201 -2.48 -7.61 -14.65
C LYS A 201 -2.15 -6.49 -13.69
N GLN A 202 -1.73 -5.37 -14.25
CA GLN A 202 -1.56 -4.13 -13.51
C GLN A 202 -2.93 -3.53 -13.22
N ILE A 203 -3.06 -2.95 -12.02
CA ILE A 203 -4.23 -2.19 -11.63
C ILE A 203 -3.99 -0.73 -11.96
N HIS A 204 -5.01 -0.10 -12.52
CA HIS A 204 -5.02 1.32 -12.72
C HIS A 204 -5.76 2.03 -11.60
N VAL A 205 -5.11 3.02 -11.02
CA VAL A 205 -5.74 3.94 -10.08
C VAL A 205 -5.86 5.29 -10.75
N GLY A 206 -7.10 5.70 -11.00
CA GLY A 206 -7.44 7.02 -11.52
C GLY A 206 -7.81 7.98 -10.39
N HIS A 207 -7.60 9.27 -10.61
CA HIS A 207 -7.94 10.29 -9.63
C HIS A 207 -8.67 11.45 -10.30
N PHE A 208 -9.72 11.95 -9.64
CA PHE A 208 -10.33 13.22 -10.01
C PHE A 208 -10.61 14.05 -8.77
N VAL A 209 -10.67 15.38 -8.96
CA VAL A 209 -10.91 16.32 -7.86
C VAL A 209 -12.29 16.93 -8.05
N HIS A 210 -13.09 16.93 -6.99
CA HIS A 210 -14.37 17.64 -6.95
C HIS A 210 -14.49 18.46 -5.67
N ARG A 211 -14.72 19.78 -5.79
CA ARG A 211 -14.78 20.73 -4.65
C ARG A 211 -13.68 20.51 -3.60
N ARG A 212 -12.43 20.34 -4.05
CA ARG A 212 -11.21 20.10 -3.24
C ARG A 212 -11.12 18.72 -2.56
N LEU A 213 -12.11 17.86 -2.73
CA LEU A 213 -12.04 16.46 -2.31
C LEU A 213 -11.47 15.63 -3.46
N GLN A 214 -10.46 14.81 -3.16
CA GLN A 214 -9.91 13.85 -4.11
C GLN A 214 -10.76 12.59 -4.09
N TYR A 215 -11.22 12.16 -5.26
CA TYR A 215 -11.87 10.89 -5.47
C TYR A 215 -10.88 9.96 -6.16
N GLN A 216 -10.88 8.69 -5.77
CA GLN A 216 -10.01 7.67 -6.33
C GLN A 216 -10.86 6.56 -6.95
N MET A 217 -10.48 6.12 -8.15
CA MET A 217 -11.11 5.04 -8.88
C MET A 217 -10.12 3.91 -9.04
N VAL A 218 -10.49 2.72 -8.59
CA VAL A 218 -9.62 1.54 -8.61
C VAL A 218 -10.19 0.54 -9.61
N ASP A 219 -9.41 0.24 -10.65
CA ASP A 219 -9.68 -0.87 -11.56
C ASP A 219 -9.43 -2.19 -10.83
N THR A 220 -10.24 -3.22 -11.04
CA THR A 220 -10.07 -4.53 -10.39
C THR A 220 -9.85 -5.69 -11.38
N PRO A 221 -8.90 -5.57 -12.33
CA PRO A 221 -8.64 -6.62 -13.31
C PRO A 221 -8.06 -7.87 -12.65
N GLY A 222 -8.58 -9.05 -12.99
CA GLY A 222 -8.23 -10.32 -12.38
C GLY A 222 -8.85 -10.57 -11.00
N LEU A 223 -9.38 -9.53 -10.34
CA LEU A 223 -9.98 -9.62 -9.00
C LEU A 223 -11.50 -9.75 -9.06
N LEU A 224 -12.18 -8.90 -9.82
CA LEU A 224 -13.65 -8.84 -9.89
C LEU A 224 -14.14 -8.88 -11.35
N ASP A 225 -13.45 -9.65 -12.19
CA ASP A 225 -13.74 -9.80 -13.63
C ASP A 225 -13.86 -11.27 -14.10
N ARG A 226 -13.87 -12.25 -13.20
CA ARG A 226 -14.04 -13.69 -13.49
C ARG A 226 -14.75 -14.43 -12.34
N PRO A 227 -15.33 -15.62 -12.54
CA PRO A 227 -16.07 -16.33 -11.49
C PRO A 227 -15.27 -16.62 -10.22
N MET A 228 -15.97 -16.72 -9.10
CA MET A 228 -15.41 -16.94 -7.77
C MET A 228 -14.71 -18.30 -7.57
N GLU A 229 -15.21 -19.36 -8.20
CA GLU A 229 -14.68 -20.72 -8.04
C GLU A 229 -13.23 -20.86 -8.54
N GLU A 230 -12.79 -19.93 -9.39
CA GLU A 230 -11.44 -19.92 -9.96
C GLU A 230 -10.42 -19.15 -9.09
N ARG A 231 -10.83 -18.62 -7.93
CA ARG A 231 -10.01 -17.70 -7.13
C ARG A 231 -9.34 -18.38 -5.94
N ASN A 232 -8.10 -17.98 -5.66
CA ASN A 232 -7.35 -18.46 -4.51
C ASN A 232 -7.80 -17.76 -3.21
N HIS A 233 -7.55 -18.39 -2.05
CA HIS A 233 -7.88 -17.80 -0.73
C HIS A 233 -7.28 -16.40 -0.53
N ILE A 234 -6.11 -16.16 -1.12
CA ILE A 234 -5.42 -14.87 -1.00
C ILE A 234 -6.05 -13.80 -1.91
N GLU A 235 -6.60 -14.18 -3.06
CA GLU A 235 -7.41 -13.28 -3.90
C GLU A 235 -8.69 -12.88 -3.16
N MET A 236 -9.31 -13.83 -2.46
CA MET A 236 -10.50 -13.59 -1.62
C MET A 236 -10.24 -12.60 -0.50
N GLN A 237 -9.10 -12.71 0.21
CA GLN A 237 -8.71 -11.72 1.21
C GLN A 237 -8.52 -10.33 0.58
N ALA A 238 -7.94 -10.29 -0.62
CA ALA A 238 -7.70 -9.06 -1.33
C ALA A 238 -9.01 -8.39 -1.82
N ILE A 239 -10.06 -9.16 -2.06
CA ILE A 239 -11.41 -8.67 -2.35
C ILE A 239 -12.11 -8.17 -1.08
N ALA A 240 -12.04 -8.91 0.02
CA ALA A 240 -12.57 -8.47 1.32
C ALA A 240 -11.91 -7.15 1.79
N ALA A 241 -10.66 -6.93 1.38
CA ALA A 241 -9.98 -5.67 1.61
C ALA A 241 -10.64 -4.49 0.87
N LEU A 242 -11.17 -4.70 -0.33
CA LEU A 242 -11.89 -3.67 -1.11
C LEU A 242 -13.21 -3.27 -0.46
N GLU A 243 -13.89 -4.20 0.24
CA GLU A 243 -15.11 -3.92 1.01
C GLU A 243 -14.91 -2.80 2.04
N ASN A 244 -13.73 -2.75 2.66
CA ASN A 244 -13.43 -1.79 3.71
C ASN A 244 -13.07 -0.39 3.20
N ILE A 245 -12.91 -0.21 1.88
CA ILE A 245 -12.56 1.10 1.28
C ILE A 245 -13.61 1.58 0.28
N GLY A 246 -14.31 0.65 -0.38
CA GLY A 246 -15.33 0.97 -1.37
C GLY A 246 -16.40 1.88 -0.78
N SER A 247 -16.43 3.13 -1.24
CA SER A 247 -17.56 4.04 -0.99
C SER A 247 -18.70 3.79 -1.98
N LEU A 248 -18.37 3.26 -3.16
CA LEU A 248 -19.30 2.92 -4.23
C LEU A 248 -18.64 1.85 -5.11
N VAL A 249 -19.41 0.84 -5.51
CA VAL A 249 -19.02 -0.14 -6.53
C VAL A 249 -19.73 0.22 -7.83
N LEU A 250 -18.97 0.41 -8.90
CA LEU A 250 -19.49 0.57 -10.25
C LEU A 250 -19.28 -0.73 -11.01
N PHE A 251 -20.37 -1.38 -11.42
CA PHE A 251 -20.32 -2.56 -12.26
C PHE A 251 -20.60 -2.18 -13.72
N LEU A 252 -19.57 -2.21 -14.56
CA LEU A 252 -19.73 -1.96 -15.99
C LEU A 252 -20.20 -3.21 -16.71
N VAL A 253 -21.31 -3.08 -17.43
CA VAL A 253 -21.88 -4.11 -18.29
C VAL A 253 -21.71 -3.70 -19.76
N ASP A 254 -21.41 -4.65 -20.63
CA ASP A 254 -21.38 -4.45 -22.08
C ASP A 254 -22.49 -5.27 -22.71
N GLU A 255 -23.62 -4.63 -22.98
CA GLU A 255 -24.80 -5.23 -23.62
C GLU A 255 -24.56 -5.62 -25.08
N SER A 256 -23.57 -5.01 -25.74
CA SER A 256 -23.21 -5.38 -27.11
C SER A 256 -22.52 -6.74 -27.19
N GLU A 257 -22.10 -7.29 -26.04
CA GLU A 257 -21.29 -8.50 -25.89
C GLU A 257 -19.94 -8.43 -26.65
N SER A 258 -19.56 -7.26 -27.16
CA SER A 258 -18.31 -7.05 -27.91
C SER A 258 -17.05 -7.26 -27.06
N CYS A 259 -17.19 -7.25 -25.73
CA CYS A 259 -16.14 -7.60 -24.79
C CYS A 259 -15.72 -9.09 -24.85
N GLY A 260 -16.54 -9.95 -25.46
CA GLY A 260 -16.31 -11.39 -25.58
C GLY A 260 -16.87 -12.23 -24.43
N THR A 261 -17.62 -11.61 -23.50
CA THR A 261 -18.33 -12.29 -22.40
C THR A 261 -19.84 -12.14 -22.61
N PRO A 262 -20.61 -13.25 -22.68
CA PRO A 262 -22.07 -13.20 -22.81
C PRO A 262 -22.73 -12.39 -21.70
N TYR A 263 -23.84 -11.73 -22.00
CA TYR A 263 -24.56 -10.90 -21.04
C TYR A 263 -24.99 -11.68 -19.78
N GLU A 264 -25.44 -12.92 -19.95
CA GLU A 264 -25.82 -13.79 -18.82
C GLU A 264 -24.65 -14.05 -17.86
N GLU A 265 -23.45 -14.28 -18.38
CA GLU A 265 -22.24 -14.45 -17.56
C GLU A 265 -21.85 -13.14 -16.84
N GLN A 266 -22.05 -11.99 -17.49
CA GLN A 266 -21.84 -10.69 -16.85
C GLN A 266 -22.82 -10.48 -15.68
N MET A 267 -24.07 -10.90 -15.81
CA MET A 267 -25.08 -10.82 -14.74
C MET A 267 -24.79 -11.78 -13.59
N ASN A 268 -24.28 -12.99 -13.88
CA ASN A 268 -23.84 -13.92 -12.83
C ASN A 268 -22.68 -13.31 -12.03
N LEU A 269 -21.70 -12.71 -12.71
CA LEU A 269 -20.60 -12.00 -12.06
C LEU A 269 -21.09 -10.81 -11.22
N LEU A 270 -22.11 -10.08 -11.67
CA LEU A 270 -22.73 -9.00 -10.92
C LEU A 270 -23.30 -9.50 -9.58
N GLU A 271 -24.05 -10.60 -9.60
CA GLU A 271 -24.62 -11.19 -8.37
C GLU A 271 -23.52 -11.70 -7.43
N GLU A 272 -22.43 -12.29 -7.95
CA GLU A 272 -21.27 -12.65 -7.14
C GLU A 272 -20.63 -11.43 -6.46
N VAL A 273 -20.43 -10.32 -7.18
CA VAL A 273 -19.87 -9.08 -6.64
C VAL A 273 -20.80 -8.48 -5.58
N ARG A 274 -22.11 -8.53 -5.82
CA ARG A 274 -23.12 -8.04 -4.86
C ARG A 274 -23.12 -8.83 -3.55
N ASN A 275 -22.96 -10.14 -3.63
CA ASN A 275 -22.85 -11.01 -2.47
C ASN A 275 -21.54 -10.81 -1.69
N LEU A 276 -20.48 -10.42 -2.38
CA LEU A 276 -19.18 -10.14 -1.78
C LEU A 276 -19.12 -8.82 -1.03
N LEU A 277 -19.85 -7.81 -1.50
CA LEU A 277 -19.80 -6.44 -0.99
C LEU A 277 -21.19 -5.98 -0.53
N PRO A 278 -21.83 -6.71 0.41
CA PRO A 278 -23.24 -6.48 0.76
C PRO A 278 -23.50 -5.11 1.39
N GLU A 279 -22.50 -4.57 2.10
CA GLU A 279 -22.59 -3.27 2.78
C GLU A 279 -22.20 -2.09 1.89
N THR A 280 -21.69 -2.35 0.67
CA THR A 280 -21.28 -1.28 -0.26
C THR A 280 -22.36 -1.03 -1.29
N GLU A 281 -22.72 0.25 -1.52
CA GLU A 281 -23.65 0.60 -2.59
C GLU A 281 -23.08 0.16 -3.95
N LEU A 282 -23.89 -0.59 -4.71
CA LEU A 282 -23.54 -1.06 -6.05
C LEU A 282 -24.42 -0.36 -7.08
N MET A 283 -23.78 0.20 -8.12
CA MET A 283 -24.44 0.80 -9.26
C MET A 283 -24.00 0.10 -10.54
N MET A 284 -24.97 -0.42 -11.28
CA MET A 284 -24.74 -0.99 -12.61
C MET A 284 -24.75 0.12 -13.66
N VAL A 285 -23.82 0.04 -14.62
CA VAL A 285 -23.60 1.08 -15.65
C VAL A 285 -23.36 0.40 -16.99
N SER A 286 -24.15 0.75 -18.00
CA SER A 286 -23.97 0.23 -19.36
C SER A 286 -22.85 0.98 -20.08
N SER A 287 -21.80 0.25 -20.40
CA SER A 287 -20.62 0.72 -21.13
C SER A 287 -20.82 0.60 -22.63
N LYS A 288 -19.95 1.26 -23.42
CA LYS A 288 -19.96 1.24 -24.89
C LYS A 288 -21.33 1.57 -25.48
N ALA A 289 -21.99 2.57 -24.90
CA ALA A 289 -23.34 2.95 -25.30
C ALA A 289 -23.45 3.37 -26.78
N ASP A 290 -22.32 3.74 -27.40
CA ASP A 290 -22.17 4.01 -28.84
C ASP A 290 -22.45 2.79 -29.74
N LEU A 291 -22.38 1.58 -29.20
CA LEU A 291 -22.63 0.33 -29.93
C LEU A 291 -24.08 -0.16 -29.82
N LEU A 292 -24.90 0.46 -28.96
CA LEU A 292 -26.28 0.04 -28.73
C LEU A 292 -27.18 0.35 -29.94
N GLN A 293 -28.12 -0.56 -30.21
CA GLN A 293 -29.10 -0.40 -31.28
C GLN A 293 -30.53 -0.65 -30.74
N PRO A 294 -31.40 0.36 -30.73
CA PRO A 294 -31.16 1.77 -31.11
C PRO A 294 -30.19 2.48 -30.15
N LEU A 295 -29.62 3.61 -30.61
CA LEU A 295 -28.83 4.48 -29.73
C LEU A 295 -29.68 4.93 -28.53
N PRO A 296 -29.06 5.17 -27.36
CA PRO A 296 -29.74 5.67 -26.19
C PRO A 296 -30.59 6.92 -26.49
N PRO A 297 -31.81 7.01 -25.95
CA PRO A 297 -32.59 8.25 -26.04
C PRO A 297 -31.83 9.41 -25.40
N MET A 298 -32.02 10.62 -25.93
CA MET A 298 -31.35 11.85 -25.48
C MET A 298 -29.83 11.91 -25.69
N TRP A 299 -29.24 11.04 -26.51
CA TRP A 299 -27.80 11.05 -26.80
C TRP A 299 -27.23 12.44 -27.14
N ASP A 300 -27.84 13.11 -28.12
CA ASP A 300 -27.37 14.43 -28.58
C ASP A 300 -27.62 15.53 -27.54
N GLU A 301 -28.70 15.43 -26.77
CA GLU A 301 -29.05 16.38 -25.72
C GLU A 301 -28.06 16.32 -24.56
N VAL A 302 -27.79 15.12 -24.05
CA VAL A 302 -26.79 14.89 -22.98
C VAL A 302 -25.42 15.37 -23.45
N ARG A 303 -25.01 15.04 -24.67
CA ARG A 303 -23.73 15.49 -25.24
C ARG A 303 -23.62 17.01 -25.25
N ALA A 304 -24.66 17.71 -25.73
CA ALA A 304 -24.67 19.16 -25.81
C ALA A 304 -24.62 19.82 -24.43
N GLU A 305 -25.33 19.29 -23.44
CA GLU A 305 -25.30 19.81 -22.07
C GLU A 305 -23.95 19.59 -21.38
N GLU A 306 -23.32 18.42 -21.57
CA GLU A 306 -21.97 18.16 -21.06
C GLU A 306 -20.94 19.09 -21.71
N GLU A 307 -21.03 19.31 -23.02
CA GLU A 307 -20.14 20.22 -23.75
C GLU A 307 -20.30 21.67 -23.28
N ALA A 308 -21.54 22.16 -23.14
CA ALA A 308 -21.82 23.49 -22.61
C ALA A 308 -21.23 23.67 -21.20
N TRP A 309 -21.40 22.67 -20.31
CA TRP A 309 -20.84 22.74 -18.97
C TRP A 309 -19.29 22.74 -18.94
N ARG A 310 -18.64 22.02 -19.87
CA ARG A 310 -17.19 22.08 -20.05
C ARG A 310 -16.73 23.47 -20.51
N GLU A 311 -17.45 24.09 -21.44
CA GLU A 311 -17.15 25.44 -21.94
C GLU A 311 -17.32 26.52 -20.86
N GLU A 312 -18.26 26.32 -19.93
CA GLU A 312 -18.46 27.18 -18.75
C GLU A 312 -17.40 26.99 -17.65
N GLY A 313 -16.43 26.11 -17.86
CA GLY A 313 -15.30 25.90 -16.96
C GLY A 313 -15.46 24.76 -15.95
N SER A 314 -16.49 23.91 -16.12
CA SER A 314 -16.72 22.70 -15.28
C SER A 314 -16.81 22.97 -13.78
N GLU A 315 -17.35 24.13 -13.40
CA GLU A 315 -17.56 24.48 -11.99
C GLU A 315 -18.97 24.09 -11.50
N GLY A 316 -19.09 23.84 -10.19
CA GLY A 316 -20.38 23.58 -9.54
C GLY A 316 -20.82 22.11 -9.53
N GLU A 317 -22.11 21.91 -9.24
CA GLU A 317 -22.78 20.58 -9.22
C GLU A 317 -24.12 20.69 -9.94
N PRO A 318 -24.13 21.02 -11.26
CA PRO A 318 -25.38 21.11 -12.01
C PRO A 318 -26.08 19.75 -12.10
N LEU A 319 -27.39 19.78 -12.35
CA LEU A 319 -28.19 18.59 -12.64
C LEU A 319 -28.10 18.25 -14.12
N LEU A 320 -26.95 17.74 -14.57
CA LEU A 320 -26.80 17.21 -15.93
C LEU A 320 -27.69 15.95 -16.10
N PRO A 321 -28.37 15.80 -17.25
CA PRO A 321 -29.19 14.63 -17.55
C PRO A 321 -28.30 13.40 -17.66
N LEU A 322 -28.69 12.33 -16.96
CA LEU A 322 -28.05 11.03 -17.11
C LEU A 322 -28.50 10.41 -18.43
N LEU A 323 -27.53 9.90 -19.20
CA LEU A 323 -27.84 9.09 -20.35
C LEU A 323 -28.35 7.74 -19.86
N MET A 324 -29.52 7.33 -20.37
CA MET A 324 -30.19 6.10 -19.97
C MET A 324 -30.30 5.18 -21.18
N ASP A 325 -30.03 3.89 -21.01
CA ASP A 325 -30.26 2.89 -22.05
C ASP A 325 -31.76 2.56 -22.21
N GLY A 326 -32.07 1.62 -23.12
CA GLY A 326 -33.44 1.17 -23.38
C GLY A 326 -34.11 0.45 -22.20
N GLU A 327 -33.35 0.01 -21.20
CA GLU A 327 -33.82 -0.65 -19.99
C GLU A 327 -33.90 0.31 -18.78
N GLY A 328 -33.54 1.58 -18.96
CA GLY A 328 -33.53 2.58 -17.91
C GLY A 328 -32.33 2.50 -16.97
N ARG A 329 -31.21 1.92 -17.41
CA ARG A 329 -29.93 1.95 -16.67
C ARG A 329 -29.10 3.12 -17.15
N VAL A 330 -28.26 3.66 -16.26
CA VAL A 330 -27.30 4.69 -16.63
C VAL A 330 -26.29 4.10 -17.59
N CYS A 331 -26.03 4.79 -18.71
CA CYS A 331 -25.08 4.34 -19.71
C CYS A 331 -24.10 5.44 -20.12
N LEU A 332 -22.99 5.05 -20.73
CA LEU A 332 -21.94 5.98 -21.18
C LEU A 332 -21.13 5.44 -22.33
N SER A 333 -20.49 6.35 -23.07
CA SER A 333 -19.47 6.03 -24.05
C SER A 333 -18.17 6.75 -23.71
N ALA A 334 -17.16 5.97 -23.29
CA ALA A 334 -15.83 6.49 -23.02
C ALA A 334 -15.08 6.89 -24.30
N THR A 335 -15.43 6.29 -25.44
CA THR A 335 -14.83 6.55 -26.76
C THR A 335 -15.37 7.84 -27.37
N GLU A 336 -16.68 8.08 -27.28
CA GLU A 336 -17.34 9.27 -27.81
C GLU A 336 -17.43 10.43 -26.80
N ASN A 337 -16.99 10.21 -25.56
CA ASN A 337 -16.99 11.20 -24.47
C ASN A 337 -18.40 11.73 -24.14
N VAL A 338 -19.38 10.82 -24.09
CA VAL A 338 -20.80 11.10 -23.82
C VAL A 338 -21.26 10.39 -22.53
N GLY A 339 -21.94 11.14 -21.66
CA GLY A 339 -22.49 10.66 -20.39
C GLY A 339 -21.46 10.58 -19.26
N LEU A 340 -20.21 11.00 -19.51
CA LEU A 340 -19.12 10.90 -18.55
C LEU A 340 -19.18 11.96 -17.45
N ASP A 341 -19.53 13.21 -17.77
CA ASP A 341 -19.59 14.27 -16.77
C ASP A 341 -20.84 14.13 -15.90
N ALA A 342 -21.97 13.78 -16.51
CA ALA A 342 -23.18 13.41 -15.79
C ALA A 342 -22.91 12.25 -14.83
N MET A 343 -22.20 11.20 -15.30
CA MET A 343 -21.79 10.08 -14.45
C MET A 343 -20.83 10.51 -13.34
N ARG A 344 -19.86 11.39 -13.61
CA ARG A 344 -18.94 11.92 -12.58
C ARG A 344 -19.71 12.61 -11.46
N LEU A 345 -20.66 13.48 -11.81
CA LEU A 345 -21.49 14.19 -10.84
C LEU A 345 -22.40 13.25 -10.07
N GLU A 346 -22.92 12.21 -10.71
CA GLU A 346 -23.77 11.21 -10.05
C GLU A 346 -22.98 10.35 -9.06
N ILE A 347 -21.76 9.94 -9.40
CA ILE A 347 -20.82 9.29 -8.46
C ILE A 347 -20.61 10.17 -7.23
N VAL A 348 -20.35 11.47 -7.45
CA VAL A 348 -20.16 12.44 -6.35
C VAL A 348 -21.40 12.49 -5.46
N ARG A 349 -22.61 12.51 -6.02
CA ARG A 349 -23.87 12.53 -5.27
C ARG A 349 -24.08 11.25 -4.46
N LYS A 350 -23.91 10.08 -5.06
CA LYS A 350 -24.06 8.79 -4.38
C LYS A 350 -23.08 8.65 -3.22
N VAL A 351 -21.80 8.94 -3.46
CA VAL A 351 -20.78 8.91 -2.42
C VAL A 351 -21.09 9.90 -1.28
N LYS A 352 -21.64 11.08 -1.57
CA LYS A 352 -22.08 12.02 -0.54
C LYS A 352 -23.28 11.52 0.26
N ALA A 353 -24.25 10.88 -0.41
CA ALA A 353 -25.43 10.32 0.24
C ALA A 353 -25.08 9.12 1.14
N ALA A 354 -24.11 8.30 0.74
CA ALA A 354 -23.65 7.14 1.48
C ALA A 354 -22.74 7.47 2.67
N ARG A 355 -22.21 8.70 2.77
CA ARG A 355 -21.29 9.09 3.85
C ARG A 355 -22.07 9.52 5.12
N PRO A 356 -21.89 8.84 6.27
CA PRO A 356 -22.53 9.24 7.52
C PRO A 356 -21.96 10.52 8.13
N ASN A 357 -20.72 10.89 7.79
CA ASN A 357 -20.08 12.13 8.25
C ASN A 357 -19.78 13.06 7.07
N ASN A 358 -20.28 14.29 7.14
CA ASN A 358 -19.90 15.35 6.23
C ASN A 358 -18.41 15.67 6.48
N PRO A 359 -17.50 15.57 5.50
CA PRO A 359 -16.08 15.93 5.70
C PRO A 359 -15.87 17.41 6.03
N MET A 360 -16.92 18.25 5.90
CA MET A 360 -16.94 19.64 6.37
C MET A 360 -17.40 19.79 7.83
N GLU A 361 -17.95 18.75 8.46
CA GLU A 361 -18.24 18.73 9.88
C GLU A 361 -16.96 18.44 10.66
N LEU A 362 -16.63 19.37 11.56
CA LEU A 362 -15.53 19.19 12.49
C LEU A 362 -15.90 18.07 13.48
N PRO A 363 -14.93 17.22 13.89
CA PRO A 363 -15.15 16.24 14.95
C PRO A 363 -15.71 16.90 16.22
N GLU A 364 -16.53 16.17 16.99
CA GLU A 364 -17.03 16.65 18.28
C GLU A 364 -15.87 17.16 19.16
N GLY A 365 -15.94 18.42 19.61
CA GLY A 365 -14.89 19.06 20.42
C GLY A 365 -13.85 19.89 19.64
N TRP A 366 -13.93 19.97 18.31
CA TRP A 366 -13.08 20.86 17.48
C TRP A 366 -13.65 22.28 17.28
N TYR A 367 -14.74 22.64 17.97
CA TYR A 367 -15.25 24.00 17.98
C TYR A 367 -14.33 24.88 18.84
N ARG A 368 -13.73 25.93 18.26
CA ARG A 368 -13.17 27.01 19.07
C ARG A 368 -14.33 27.75 19.72
N GLN A 369 -14.39 27.74 21.06
CA GLN A 369 -15.13 28.77 21.77
C GLN A 369 -14.36 30.07 21.55
N ASP A 370 -14.98 31.02 20.85
CA ASP A 370 -14.51 32.40 20.88
C ASP A 370 -14.64 32.88 22.34
N VAL A 371 -13.49 33.15 22.97
CA VAL A 371 -13.38 33.76 24.30
C VAL A 371 -13.26 35.26 24.15
#